data_AF-A0A2X4WV61-F1
#
_entry.id   AF-A0A2X4WV61-F1
#
_cell.length_a   1.000
_cell.length_b   1.000
_cell.length_c   1.000
_cell.angle_alpha   90.00
_cell.angle_beta   90.00
_cell.angle_gamma   90.00
#
_symmetry.space_group_name_H-M   'P 1'
#
loop_
_entity.id
_entity.type
_entity.pdbx_description
1 polymer ?
#
loop_
_entity_poly.entity_id
_entity_poly.type
_entity_poly.pdbx_seq_one_letter_code
_entity_poly.pdbx_strand_id
1 'polypeptide(L)' 'MGADAVLVNTAIAVANDPVMMANAFRLAVEAGVLARQAVPGNRSVYASATSPLTGFLEVSA' A
#
# COMPACT_ATOMS: atom_id res chain seq x y z
N MET A 1 6.06 4.08 9.57
CA MET A 1 5.87 3.24 10.77
C MET A 1 7.07 2.34 11.03
N GLY A 2 7.65 1.68 10.01
CA GLY A 2 9.03 1.15 10.11
C GLY A 2 9.28 0.11 11.21
N ALA A 3 8.33 -0.80 11.45
CA ALA A 3 8.52 -1.89 12.39
C ALA A 3 9.61 -2.87 11.91
N ASP A 4 10.30 -3.52 12.85
CA ASP A 4 11.33 -4.53 12.56
C ASP A 4 10.74 -5.92 12.29
N ALA A 5 9.57 -6.21 12.87
CA ALA A 5 8.84 -7.46 12.67
C ALA A 5 7.32 -7.27 12.85
N VAL A 6 6.55 -8.25 12.38
CA VAL A 6 5.09 -8.34 12.58
C VAL A 6 4.75 -9.72 13.11
N LEU A 7 4.02 -9.77 14.24
CA LEU A 7 3.47 -11.01 14.80
C LEU A 7 1.99 -11.09 14.45
N VAL A 8 1.58 -12.21 13.84
CA VAL A 8 0.19 -12.45 13.42
C VAL A 8 -0.26 -13.81 13.95
N ASN A 9 -1.45 -13.86 14.55
CA ASN A 9 -2.06 -15.10 15.02
C ASN A 9 -3.50 -15.23 14.50
N THR A 10 -4.45 -14.50 15.10
CA THR A 10 -5.89 -14.66 14.83
C THR A 10 -6.25 -14.51 13.36
N ALA A 11 -5.66 -13.55 12.65
CA ALA A 11 -5.95 -13.32 11.23
C ALA A 11 -5.63 -14.53 10.34
N ILE A 12 -4.60 -15.32 10.68
CA ILE A 12 -4.28 -16.57 9.98
C ILE A 12 -5.17 -17.70 10.51
N ALA A 13 -5.35 -17.79 11.83
CA ALA A 13 -6.05 -18.90 12.48
C ALA A 13 -7.54 -19.00 12.11
N VAL A 14 -8.21 -17.87 11.86
CA VAL A 14 -9.66 -17.85 11.53
C VAL A 14 -9.95 -17.68 10.04
N ALA A 15 -8.92 -17.67 9.18
CA ALA A 15 -9.10 -17.52 7.75
C ALA A 15 -9.75 -18.78 7.13
N ASN A 16 -10.58 -18.59 6.10
CA ASN A 16 -11.16 -19.71 5.33
C ASN A 16 -10.07 -20.60 4.72
N ASP A 17 -8.96 -20.01 4.30
CA ASP A 17 -7.74 -20.72 3.88
C ASP A 17 -6.52 -20.15 4.65
N PRO A 18 -6.13 -20.79 5.77
CA PRO A 18 -5.01 -20.34 6.59
C PRO A 18 -3.65 -20.36 5.86
N VAL A 19 -3.47 -21.30 4.93
CA VAL A 19 -2.20 -21.43 4.19
C VAL A 19 -2.07 -20.30 3.18
N MET A 20 -3.14 -19.99 2.46
CA MET A 20 -3.18 -18.82 1.58
C MET A 20 -3.00 -17.53 2.37
N MET A 21 -3.65 -17.39 3.53
CA MET A 21 -3.51 -16.20 4.38
C MET A 21 -2.08 -16.03 4.92
N ALA A 22 -1.43 -17.12 5.36
CA ALA A 22 -0.04 -17.09 5.79
C ALA A 22 0.90 -16.64 4.65
N ASN A 23 0.69 -17.14 3.42
CA ASN A 23 1.43 -16.68 2.25
C ASN A 23 1.20 -15.20 1.94
N ALA A 24 -0.04 -14.71 2.07
CA ALA A 24 -0.36 -13.30 1.89
C ALA A 24 0.37 -12.41 2.91
N PHE A 25 0.39 -12.79 4.19
CA PHE A 25 1.14 -12.05 5.22
C PHE A 25 2.65 -12.05 4.96
N ARG A 26 3.23 -13.18 4.51
CA ARG A 26 4.64 -13.22 4.11
C ARG A 26 4.95 -12.16 3.05
N LEU A 27 4.19 -12.17 1.96
CA LEU A 27 4.36 -11.22 0.86
C LEU A 27 4.16 -9.76 1.30
N ALA A 28 3.18 -9.51 2.17
CA ALA A 28 2.93 -8.17 2.70
C ALA A 28 4.10 -7.64 3.54
N VAL A 29 4.72 -8.49 4.36
CA VAL A 29 5.90 -8.13 5.16
C VAL A 29 7.10 -7.87 4.24
N GLU A 30 7.35 -8.75 3.26
CA GLU A 30 8.43 -8.57 2.28
C GLU A 30 8.27 -7.26 1.49
N ALA A 31 7.06 -6.98 1.00
CA ALA A 31 6.74 -5.73 0.31
C ALA A 31 6.95 -4.51 1.21
N GLY A 32 6.59 -4.60 2.49
CA GLY A 32 6.83 -3.53 3.47
C GLY A 32 8.31 -3.23 3.69
N VAL A 33 9.16 -4.27 3.76
CA VAL A 33 10.62 -4.13 3.87
C VAL A 33 11.20 -3.47 2.63
N LEU A 34 10.80 -3.91 1.44
CA LEU A 34 11.24 -3.32 0.18
C LEU A 34 10.79 -1.86 0.07
N ALA A 35 9.55 -1.53 0.42
CA ALA A 35 9.04 -0.16 0.40
C ALA A 35 9.79 0.77 1.36
N ARG A 36 10.24 0.25 2.51
CA ARG A 36 11.09 1.00 3.45
C ARG A 36 12.44 1.34 2.83
N GLN A 37 13.06 0.38 2.14
CA GLN A 37 14.36 0.56 1.48
C GLN A 37 14.27 1.46 0.24
N ALA A 38 13.16 1.38 -0.50
CA ALA A 38 12.93 2.19 -1.69
C ALA A 38 12.73 3.68 -1.40
N VAL A 39 12.47 4.04 -0.14
CA VAL A 39 12.12 5.40 0.32
C VAL A 39 10.81 5.89 -0.32
N PRO A 40 9.71 6.05 0.46
CA PRO A 40 8.45 6.55 -0.08
C PRO A 40 8.61 7.90 -0.78
N GLY A 41 7.82 8.12 -1.83
CA GLY A 41 7.83 9.36 -2.60
C GLY A 41 7.56 10.61 -1.76
N ASN A 42 7.94 11.77 -2.31
CA ASN A 42 7.80 13.06 -1.64
C ASN A 42 6.36 13.30 -1.19
N ARG A 43 6.22 13.74 0.06
CA ARG A 43 4.95 14.23 0.59
C ARG A 43 4.76 15.68 0.13
N SER A 44 3.61 15.96 -0.48
CA SER A 44 3.18 17.33 -0.76
C SER A 44 2.40 17.88 0.43
N VAL A 45 2.61 19.16 0.73
CA VAL A 45 1.83 19.90 1.73
C VAL A 45 0.58 20.55 1.09
N TYR A 46 0.61 20.70 -0.23
CA TYR A 46 -0.49 21.25 -1.02
C TYR A 46 -1.29 20.11 -1.67
N ALA A 47 -2.62 20.27 -1.69
CA ALA A 47 -3.48 19.38 -2.44
C ALA A 47 -3.26 19.58 -3.94
N SER A 48 -3.13 18.48 -4.67
CA SER A 48 -3.16 18.47 -6.14
C SER A 48 -4.34 17.62 -6.57
N ALA A 49 -5.12 18.12 -7.52
CA ALA A 49 -6.22 17.35 -8.08
C ALA A 49 -5.64 16.13 -8.83
N THR A 50 -5.91 14.93 -8.32
CA THR A 50 -5.51 13.68 -8.98
C THR A 50 -6.31 13.43 -10.27
N SER A 51 -7.44 14.13 -10.42
CA SER A 51 -8.28 14.14 -11.62
C SER A 51 -8.77 15.57 -11.86
N PRO A 52 -7.95 16.45 -12.46
CA PRO A 52 -8.31 17.84 -12.69
C PRO A 52 -9.51 17.94 -13.64
N LEU A 53 -10.58 18.62 -13.22
CA LEU A 53 -11.76 18.86 -14.05
C LEU A 53 -11.40 19.64 -15.34
N THR A 54 -10.35 20.45 -15.30
CA THR A 54 -9.86 21.24 -16.45
C THR A 54 -9.37 20.39 -17.61
N GLY A 55 -8.90 19.16 -17.36
CA GLY A 55 -8.51 18.24 -18.45
C GLY A 55 -9.69 17.72 -19.29
N PHE A 56 -10.92 17.81 -18.76
CA PHE A 56 -12.15 17.49 -19.51
C PHE A 56 -12.77 18.71 -20.21
N LEU A 57 -12.41 19.93 -19.78
CA LEU A 57 -12.97 21.18 -20.30
C LEU A 57 -12.15 21.79 -21.44
N GLU A 58 -10.90 21.38 -21.62
CA GLU A 58 -10.11 21.65 -22.83
C GLU A 58 -10.59 20.75 -23.99
N VAL A 59 -11.84 20.92 -24.41
CA VAL A 59 -12.25 20.51 -25.75
C VAL A 59 -11.72 21.56 -26.73
N SER A 60 -10.88 21.07 -27.63
CA SER A 60 -10.36 21.67 -28.85
C SER A 60 -11.06 22.95 -29.31
N ALA A 61 -10.31 24.05 -29.34
CA ALA A 61 -10.57 25.20 -30.20
C ALA A 61 -9.52 25.24 -31.32
#